data_AF-A0A3N5U7I7-F1
#
_entry.id   AF-A0A3N5U7I7-F1
#
_cell.length_a   1.000
_cell.length_b   1.000
_cell.length_c   1.000
_cell.angle_alpha   90.00
_cell.angle_beta   90.00
_cell.angle_gamma   90.00
#
_symmetry.space_group_name_H-M   'P 1'
#
loop_
_entity.id
_entity.type
_entity.pdbx_description
1 polymer ?
#
loop_
_entity_poly.entity_id
_entity_poly.type
_entity_poly.pdbx_seq_one_letter_code
_entity_poly.pdbx_strand_id
1 'polypeptide(L)'
;CFERLRQCKVRDCDVTRFLNRVIPDGQKADGTPLDRSKSREVLRHFFRNGAGNDHPDVAGTKWALWNGVTEYMDHGKAFKGAGKGLEYDQRMNSLLWGTGSAFKRKALELLLTA
;
A
#
# COMPACT_ATOMS: atom_id res chain seq x y z
N CYS A 1 -7.03 16.61 -0.61
CA CYS A 1 -7.27 15.22 -0.18
C CYS A 1 -6.83 14.98 1.27
N PHE A 2 -5.68 15.52 1.71
CA PHE A 2 -5.15 15.38 3.07
C PHE A 2 -6.18 15.58 4.19
N GLU A 3 -6.76 16.77 4.33
CA GLU A 3 -7.71 17.05 5.43
C GLU A 3 -8.89 16.08 5.48
N ARG A 4 -9.45 15.76 4.30
CA ARG A 4 -10.55 14.78 4.19
C ARG A 4 -10.15 13.40 4.70
N LEU A 5 -8.94 12.92 4.37
CA LEU A 5 -8.47 11.60 4.80
C LEU A 5 -8.05 11.59 6.28
N ARG A 6 -7.48 12.70 6.77
CA ARG A 6 -7.05 12.87 8.17
C ARG A 6 -8.23 12.87 9.13
N GLN A 7 -9.35 13.47 8.75
CA GLN A 7 -10.55 13.54 9.61
C GLN A 7 -11.32 12.21 9.67
N CYS A 8 -11.11 11.30 8.73
CA CYS A 8 -11.80 10.00 8.70
C CYS A 8 -11.02 8.93 9.47
N LYS A 9 -11.47 8.58 10.69
CA LYS A 9 -11.00 7.39 11.41
C LYS A 9 -11.48 6.11 10.73
N VAL A 10 -10.68 5.05 10.79
CA VAL A 10 -10.98 3.73 10.24
C VAL A 10 -11.05 2.68 11.34
N ARG A 11 -11.99 1.74 11.22
CA ARG A 11 -12.04 0.57 12.10
C ARG A 11 -11.19 -0.54 11.51
N ASP A 12 -10.79 -1.51 12.33
CA ASP A 12 -9.94 -2.61 11.87
C ASP A 12 -10.63 -3.49 10.79
N CYS A 13 -11.96 -3.62 10.82
CA CYS A 13 -12.70 -4.28 9.75
C CYS A 13 -12.62 -3.53 8.41
N ASP A 14 -12.61 -2.19 8.45
CA ASP A 14 -12.51 -1.36 7.25
C ASP A 14 -11.09 -1.42 6.67
N VAL A 15 -10.07 -1.45 7.55
CA VAL A 15 -8.68 -1.72 7.17
C VAL A 15 -8.57 -3.08 6.50
N THR A 16 -9.11 -4.14 7.09
CA THR A 16 -9.07 -5.50 6.53
C THR A 16 -9.73 -5.55 5.15
N ARG A 17 -10.92 -4.94 5.00
CA ARG A 17 -11.63 -4.86 3.71
C ARG A 17 -10.80 -4.09 2.67
N PHE A 18 -10.19 -2.97 3.06
CA PHE A 18 -9.32 -2.20 2.18
C PHE A 18 -8.11 -3.02 1.71
N LEU A 19 -7.42 -3.69 2.63
CA LEU A 19 -6.24 -4.51 2.32
C LEU A 19 -6.57 -5.63 1.33
N ASN A 20 -7.72 -6.28 1.48
CA ASN A 20 -8.18 -7.31 0.54
C ASN A 20 -8.54 -6.74 -0.85
N ARG A 21 -9.03 -5.50 -0.93
CA ARG A 21 -9.34 -4.85 -2.22
C ARG A 21 -8.08 -4.34 -2.94
N VAL A 22 -7.11 -3.81 -2.20
CA VAL A 22 -5.88 -3.26 -2.77
C VAL A 22 -4.90 -4.36 -3.15
N ILE A 23 -4.76 -5.39 -2.30
CA ILE A 23 -3.97 -6.61 -2.53
C ILE A 23 -4.91 -7.83 -2.48
N PRO A 24 -5.68 -8.07 -3.56
CA PRO A 24 -6.51 -9.26 -3.66
C PRO A 24 -5.64 -10.51 -3.73
N ASP A 25 -6.18 -11.62 -3.24
CA ASP A 25 -5.61 -12.93 -3.55
C ASP A 25 -5.68 -13.17 -5.06
N GLY A 26 -4.73 -13.92 -5.57
CA GLY A 26 -4.64 -14.25 -6.99
C GLY A 26 -4.54 -15.74 -7.21
N GLN A 27 -4.38 -16.11 -8.47
CA GLN A 27 -4.01 -17.45 -8.87
C GLN A 27 -2.78 -17.36 -9.77
N LYS A 28 -1.92 -18.37 -9.70
CA LYS A 28 -0.85 -18.56 -10.68
C LYS A 28 -1.45 -19.04 -12.01
N ALA A 29 -0.65 -19.05 -13.07
CA ALA A 29 -1.07 -19.54 -14.39
C ALA A 29 -1.54 -21.02 -14.37
N ASP A 30 -1.03 -21.81 -13.42
CA ASP A 30 -1.41 -23.21 -13.20
C ASP A 30 -2.68 -23.39 -12.32
N GLY A 31 -3.36 -22.30 -11.95
CA GLY A 31 -4.55 -22.33 -11.10
C GLY A 31 -4.25 -22.41 -9.59
N THR A 32 -2.99 -22.56 -9.18
CA THR A 32 -2.63 -22.62 -7.76
C THR A 32 -2.97 -21.28 -7.08
N PRO A 33 -3.68 -21.29 -5.93
CA PRO A 33 -3.93 -20.09 -5.15
C PRO A 33 -2.62 -19.38 -4.78
N LEU A 34 -2.57 -18.08 -5.03
CA LEU A 34 -1.44 -17.24 -4.65
C LEU A 34 -1.81 -16.46 -3.39
N ASP A 35 -1.33 -16.96 -2.25
CA ASP A 35 -1.52 -16.29 -0.97
C ASP A 35 -0.76 -14.96 -0.92
N ARG A 36 -1.49 -13.88 -0.59
CA ARG A 36 -0.95 -12.53 -0.41
C ARG A 36 -1.07 -12.04 1.04
N SER A 37 -1.37 -12.93 1.99
CA SER A 37 -1.49 -12.66 3.43
C SER A 37 -0.30 -11.86 3.97
N LYS A 38 0.92 -12.31 3.68
CA LYS A 38 2.17 -11.64 4.11
C LYS A 38 2.27 -10.20 3.60
N SER A 39 1.91 -9.95 2.34
CA SER A 39 1.90 -8.59 1.79
C SER A 39 0.88 -7.69 2.48
N ARG A 40 -0.30 -8.23 2.83
CA ARG A 40 -1.32 -7.51 3.60
C ARG A 40 -0.87 -7.24 5.03
N GLU A 41 -0.18 -8.20 5.65
CA GLU A 41 0.37 -8.05 7.00
C GLU A 41 1.44 -6.94 7.06
N VAL A 42 2.37 -6.92 6.10
CA VAL A 42 3.37 -5.85 5.99
C VAL A 42 2.70 -4.49 5.78
N LEU A 43 1.69 -4.39 4.90
CA LEU A 43 0.97 -3.13 4.72
C LEU A 43 0.20 -2.72 5.99
N ARG A 44 -0.37 -3.68 6.74
CA ARG A 44 -0.98 -3.42 8.04
C ARG A 44 0.03 -2.92 9.08
N HIS A 45 1.26 -3.43 9.05
CA HIS A 45 2.35 -2.94 9.89
C HIS A 45 2.63 -1.46 9.58
N PHE A 46 2.80 -1.09 8.30
CA PHE A 46 3.02 0.31 7.92
C PHE A 46 1.84 1.23 8.25
N PHE A 47 0.60 0.73 8.19
CA PHE A 47 -0.56 1.50 8.66
C PHE A 47 -0.43 1.89 10.14
N ARG A 48 0.06 0.99 11.00
CA ARG A 48 0.15 1.24 12.45
C ARG A 48 1.44 1.95 12.86
N ASN A 49 2.55 1.58 12.23
CA ASN A 49 3.90 1.92 12.68
C ASN A 49 4.72 2.66 11.60
N GLY A 50 4.11 3.00 10.46
CA GLY A 50 4.78 3.76 9.41
C GLY A 50 5.18 5.15 9.89
N ALA A 51 6.11 5.77 9.17
CA ALA A 51 6.69 7.04 9.57
C ALA A 51 5.61 8.13 9.74
N GLY A 52 5.51 8.68 10.96
CA GLY A 52 4.54 9.73 11.32
C GLY A 52 3.09 9.25 11.51
N ASN A 53 2.82 7.95 11.41
CA ASN A 53 1.48 7.40 11.66
C ASN A 53 1.13 7.29 13.16
N ASP A 54 2.12 7.47 14.04
CA ASP A 54 1.97 7.55 15.49
C ASP A 54 1.46 8.91 15.97
N HIS A 55 1.51 9.96 15.13
CA HIS A 55 1.00 11.28 15.48
C HIS A 55 -0.51 11.21 15.82
N PRO A 56 -0.98 11.82 16.93
CA PRO A 56 -2.38 11.68 17.41
C PRO A 56 -3.46 12.03 16.37
N ASP A 57 -3.20 13.06 15.56
CA ASP A 57 -4.12 13.49 14.50
C ASP A 57 -4.14 12.57 13.28
N VAL A 58 -3.14 11.69 13.13
CA VAL A 58 -2.98 10.80 11.97
C VAL A 58 -3.33 9.36 12.34
N ALA A 59 -2.99 8.92 13.55
CA ALA A 59 -3.18 7.55 14.01
C ALA A 59 -4.60 7.05 13.77
N GLY A 60 -4.72 5.89 13.12
CA GLY A 60 -6.02 5.25 12.86
C GLY A 60 -6.90 5.98 11.84
N THR A 61 -6.35 6.86 11.01
CA THR A 61 -7.09 7.58 9.97
C THR A 61 -6.91 6.94 8.59
N LYS A 62 -7.73 7.33 7.62
CA LYS A 62 -7.49 7.00 6.21
C LYS A 62 -6.17 7.62 5.71
N TRP A 63 -5.72 8.73 6.28
CA TRP A 63 -4.41 9.30 5.97
C TRP A 63 -3.26 8.38 6.43
N ALA A 64 -3.34 7.82 7.64
CA ALA A 64 -2.36 6.82 8.08
C ALA A 64 -2.32 5.60 7.14
N LEU A 65 -3.49 5.15 6.67
CA LEU A 65 -3.58 4.02 5.74
C LEU A 65 -2.99 4.36 4.37
N TRP A 66 -3.17 5.61 3.90
CA TRP A 66 -2.53 6.12 2.69
C TRP A 66 -1.01 6.19 2.81
N ASN A 67 -0.49 6.76 3.90
CA ASN A 67 0.96 6.79 4.18
C ASN A 67 1.55 5.38 4.24
N GLY A 68 0.84 4.45 4.88
CA GLY A 68 1.29 3.07 4.93
C GLY A 68 1.37 2.41 3.55
N VAL A 69 0.47 2.75 2.63
CA VAL A 69 0.53 2.30 1.23
C VAL A 69 1.74 2.87 0.50
N THR A 70 2.01 4.17 0.66
CA THR A 70 3.16 4.80 0.01
C THR A 70 4.46 4.19 0.52
N GLU A 71 4.59 4.01 1.84
CA GLU A 71 5.79 3.42 2.45
C GLU A 71 5.97 1.95 2.06
N TYR A 72 4.88 1.16 2.05
CA TYR A 72 4.92 -0.21 1.57
C TYR A 72 5.42 -0.32 0.12
N MET A 73 4.95 0.56 -0.77
CA MET A 73 5.38 0.51 -2.17
C MET A 73 6.77 1.06 -2.39
N ASP A 74 7.11 2.16 -1.72
CA ASP A 74 8.35 2.88 -1.95
C ASP A 74 9.51 2.23 -1.17
N HIS A 75 9.27 1.55 -0.05
CA HIS A 75 10.32 0.97 0.81
C HIS A 75 10.08 -0.50 1.19
N GLY A 76 8.82 -0.90 1.42
CA GLY A 76 8.49 -2.24 1.94
C GLY A 76 8.53 -3.39 0.93
N LYS A 77 8.38 -3.10 -0.36
CA LYS A 77 8.31 -4.13 -1.41
C LYS A 77 9.66 -4.29 -2.10
N ALA A 78 10.21 -5.50 -2.03
CA ALA A 78 11.40 -5.86 -2.79
C ALA A 78 11.14 -5.67 -4.30
N PHE A 79 11.98 -4.85 -4.94
CA PHE A 79 11.98 -4.68 -6.38
C PHE A 79 12.58 -5.93 -7.03
N LYS A 80 11.95 -6.44 -8.09
CA LYS A 80 12.39 -7.66 -8.81
C LYS A 80 12.96 -7.32 -10.19
N GLY A 81 13.67 -6.20 -10.33
CA GLY A 81 14.35 -5.82 -11.57
C GLY A 81 15.80 -6.29 -11.57
N ALA A 82 16.28 -6.75 -12.73
CA ALA A 82 17.53 -7.48 -12.85
C ALA A 82 18.78 -6.58 -12.82
N GLY A 83 19.79 -7.01 -12.06
CA GLY A 83 21.24 -6.90 -12.34
C GLY A 83 21.88 -5.51 -12.52
N LYS A 84 22.85 -5.20 -11.65
CA LYS A 84 23.93 -4.17 -11.74
C LYS A 84 23.60 -2.90 -12.55
N GLY A 85 23.30 -1.81 -11.83
CA GLY A 85 23.38 -0.43 -12.33
C GLY A 85 22.05 0.15 -12.85
N LEU A 86 21.33 -0.59 -13.71
CA LEU A 86 20.05 -0.16 -14.29
C LEU A 86 18.84 -0.34 -13.36
N GLU A 87 19.04 -0.99 -12.21
CA GLU A 87 17.99 -1.35 -11.26
C GLU A 87 17.33 -0.12 -10.61
N TYR A 88 18.10 0.92 -10.30
CA TYR A 88 17.59 2.13 -9.66
C TYR A 88 16.67 2.93 -10.58
N ASP A 89 17.04 3.09 -11.86
CA ASP A 89 16.21 3.79 -12.83
C ASP A 89 14.94 3.01 -13.16
N GLN A 90 15.03 1.68 -13.29
CA GLN A 90 13.85 0.84 -13.50
C GLN A 90 12.92 0.85 -12.28
N ARG A 91 13.48 0.84 -11.06
CA ARG A 91 12.71 0.98 -9.82
C ARG A 91 12.05 2.34 -9.76
N MET A 92 12.78 3.42 -10.00
CA MET A 92 12.26 4.79 -10.04
C MET A 92 11.12 4.90 -11.06
N ASN A 93 11.33 4.40 -12.28
CA ASN A 93 10.30 4.40 -13.32
C ASN A 93 9.04 3.64 -12.88
N SER A 94 9.20 2.48 -12.24
CA SER A 94 8.08 1.71 -11.72
C SER A 94 7.32 2.43 -10.60
N LEU A 95 8.04 3.10 -9.68
CA LEU A 95 7.46 3.82 -8.55
C LEU A 95 6.71 5.09 -8.98
N LEU A 96 7.24 5.81 -9.97
CA LEU A 96 6.71 7.10 -10.42
C LEU A 96 5.67 6.98 -11.54
N TRP A 97 5.91 6.10 -12.52
CA TRP A 97 5.07 6.00 -13.73
C TRP A 97 4.54 4.60 -14.02
N GLY A 98 5.06 3.56 -13.36
CA GLY A 98 4.68 2.17 -13.62
C GLY A 98 3.70 1.59 -12.60
N THR A 99 3.95 0.32 -12.24
CA THR A 99 3.06 -0.46 -11.37
C THR A 99 2.95 0.13 -9.97
N GLY A 100 4.01 0.76 -9.46
CA GLY A 100 4.00 1.47 -8.18
C GLY A 100 3.03 2.64 -8.17
N SER A 101 3.08 3.46 -9.22
CA SER A 101 2.18 4.59 -9.42
C SER A 101 0.72 4.14 -9.55
N ALA A 102 0.47 3.12 -10.36
CA ALA A 102 -0.88 2.55 -10.54
C ALA A 102 -1.45 1.96 -9.23
N PHE A 103 -0.62 1.29 -8.42
CA PHE A 103 -1.01 0.76 -7.12
C PHE A 103 -1.38 1.87 -6.14
N LYS A 104 -0.53 2.91 -6.04
CA LYS A 104 -0.78 4.10 -5.22
C LYS A 104 -2.07 4.81 -5.64
N ARG A 105 -2.30 5.02 -6.93
CA ARG A 105 -3.55 5.61 -7.44
C ARG A 105 -4.79 4.79 -7.03
N LYS A 106 -4.78 3.48 -7.29
CA LYS A 106 -5.89 2.57 -6.92
C LYS A 106 -6.21 2.65 -5.42
N ALA A 107 -5.18 2.63 -4.58
CA ALA A 107 -5.35 2.73 -3.14
C ALA A 107 -5.99 4.06 -2.72
N LEU A 108 -5.51 5.17 -3.29
CA LEU A 108 -6.07 6.50 -2.99
C LEU A 108 -7.54 6.60 -3.40
N GLU A 109 -7.91 6.10 -4.59
CA GLU A 109 -9.29 6.05 -5.07
C GLU A 109 -10.20 5.24 -4.13
N LEU A 110 -9.73 4.08 -3.68
CA LEU A 110 -10.46 3.25 -2.70
C LEU A 110 -10.70 3.97 -1.37
N LEU A 111 -9.74 4.78 -0.90
CA LEU A 111 -9.89 5.54 0.35
C LEU A 111 -10.84 6.73 0.21
N LEU A 112 -10.89 7.34 -0.98
CA LEU A 112 -11.76 8.48 -1.29
C LEU A 112 -13.22 8.08 -1.60
N THR A 113 -13.46 6.83 -1.98
CA THR A 113 -14.80 6.32 -2.36
C THR A 113 -15.46 5.46 -1.28
N ALA A 114 -14.67 4.88 -0.36
CA ALA A 114 -15.19 4.23 0.86
C ALA A 114 -15.62 5.26 1.91
#